data_AF-A0A0D0JPR1-F1
#
_entry.id   AF-A0A0D0JPR1-F1
#
_cell.length_a   1.000
_cell.length_b   1.000
_cell.length_c   1.000
_cell.angle_alpha   90.00
_cell.angle_beta   90.00
_cell.angle_gamma   90.00
#
_symmetry.space_group_name_H-M   'P 1'
#
loop_
_entity.id
_entity.type
_entity.pdbx_description
1 polymer ?
#
loop_
_entity_poly.entity_id
_entity_poly.type
_entity_poly.pdbx_seq_one_letter_code
_entity_poly.pdbx_strand_id
1 'polypeptide(L)'
;MCDRCQKEKLEKTNTAHEPRLFLHPYYDDFIERQIIRIVIHPPYDTPTFSIELMDWLSEEQRAVVQAHIRELAIERRFAGFFKGESMRILKHAAKIRLSNQTIEESLEIFRSLHEDPTLNSWQHLYYRAVLDNPDMLEYLVGGILPDRIA
;
A
#
# COMPACT_ATOMS: atom_id res chain seq x y z
N MET A 1 -6.70 14.62 -3.92
CA MET A 1 -7.50 14.23 -2.74
C MET A 1 -8.82 13.64 -3.24
N CYS A 2 -9.23 12.44 -2.82
CA CYS A 2 -10.43 11.76 -3.36
C CYS A 2 -11.70 12.14 -2.58
N ASP A 3 -12.84 12.34 -3.27
CA ASP A 3 -14.15 12.75 -2.70
C ASP A 3 -14.64 11.85 -1.57
N ARG A 4 -14.30 10.56 -1.61
CA ARG A 4 -14.62 9.60 -0.54
C ARG A 4 -13.94 9.92 0.79
N CYS A 5 -12.72 10.49 0.76
CA CYS A 5 -12.05 10.96 1.98
C CYS A 5 -12.70 12.23 2.52
N GLN A 6 -13.30 13.07 1.67
CA GLN A 6 -13.93 14.32 2.10
C GLN A 6 -15.21 14.08 2.89
N LYS A 7 -16.06 13.13 2.45
CA LYS A 7 -17.29 12.79 3.19
C LYS A 7 -17.03 12.36 4.64
N GLU A 8 -16.08 11.44 4.84
CA GLU A 8 -15.72 10.92 6.18
C GLU A 8 -15.07 11.99 7.08
N LYS A 9 -14.46 13.03 6.50
CA LYS A 9 -13.84 14.15 7.25
C LYS A 9 -14.88 15.10 7.84
N LEU A 10 -15.98 15.37 7.12
CA LEU A 10 -16.94 16.41 7.48
C LEU A 10 -17.76 16.09 8.74
N GLU A 11 -17.75 14.84 9.21
CA GLU A 11 -18.54 14.38 10.35
C GLU A 11 -17.78 14.41 11.68
N LYS A 12 -16.49 14.78 11.70
CA LYS A 12 -15.62 14.57 12.86
C LYS A 12 -15.01 15.87 13.41
N THR A 13 -15.13 16.03 14.73
CA THR A 13 -14.52 17.11 15.51
C THR A 13 -13.33 16.60 16.31
N ASN A 14 -12.31 17.45 16.49
CA ASN A 14 -11.11 17.14 17.26
C ASN A 14 -11.38 17.19 18.77
N THR A 15 -10.43 16.67 19.56
CA THR A 15 -10.47 16.74 21.04
C THR A 15 -9.23 17.45 21.57
N ALA A 16 -9.21 17.78 22.86
CA ALA A 16 -8.02 18.34 23.50
C ALA A 16 -6.80 17.39 23.45
N HIS A 17 -7.03 16.07 23.40
CA HIS A 17 -5.99 15.04 23.33
C HIS A 17 -5.60 14.68 21.89
N GLU A 18 -6.52 14.82 20.94
CA GLU A 18 -6.27 14.66 19.51
C GLU A 18 -6.70 15.93 18.78
N PRO A 19 -5.88 17.00 18.82
CA PRO A 19 -6.23 18.28 18.22
C PRO A 19 -6.30 18.20 16.69
N ARG A 20 -5.79 17.11 16.11
CA ARG A 20 -5.68 16.94 14.67
C ARG A 20 -5.90 15.49 14.24
N LEU A 21 -6.97 15.28 13.46
CA LEU A 21 -7.40 13.96 13.01
C LEU A 21 -6.93 13.59 11.60
N PHE A 22 -6.53 14.57 10.79
CA PHE A 22 -6.29 14.35 9.38
C PHE A 22 -5.02 14.99 8.86
N LEU A 23 -4.34 14.25 7.99
CA LEU A 23 -3.29 14.78 7.13
C LEU A 23 -3.85 15.80 6.14
N HIS A 24 -3.04 16.83 5.89
CA HIS A 24 -3.29 17.92 4.98
C HIS A 24 -2.19 17.97 3.90
N PRO A 25 -2.53 17.73 2.62
CA PRO A 25 -1.53 17.59 1.56
C PRO A 25 -0.59 18.77 1.32
N TYR A 26 -0.97 19.97 1.75
CA TYR A 26 -0.19 21.20 1.55
C TYR A 26 0.47 21.74 2.83
N TYR A 27 0.16 21.15 4.00
CA TYR A 27 0.71 21.62 5.28
C TYR A 27 1.53 20.55 6.01
N ASP A 28 1.51 19.31 5.52
CA ASP A 28 2.30 18.20 6.05
C ASP A 28 3.42 17.83 5.12
N ASP A 29 4.49 18.61 5.11
CA ASP A 29 5.63 18.37 4.21
C ASP A 29 6.28 16.98 4.44
N PHE A 30 6.09 16.40 5.63
CA PHE A 30 6.58 15.05 5.94
C PHE A 30 5.92 13.95 5.08
N ILE A 31 4.75 14.19 4.47
CA ILE A 31 4.12 13.21 3.57
C ILE A 31 4.77 13.14 2.18
N GLU A 32 5.73 14.01 1.89
CA GLU A 32 6.59 13.88 0.69
C GLU A 32 7.45 12.61 0.77
N ARG A 33 7.75 12.15 1.99
CA ARG A 33 8.37 10.85 2.25
C ARG A 33 7.29 9.80 2.45
N GLN A 34 7.66 8.53 2.25
CA GLN A 34 6.78 7.42 2.61
C GLN A 34 6.52 7.42 4.13
N ILE A 35 5.25 7.43 4.53
CA ILE A 35 4.82 7.49 5.94
C ILE A 35 4.23 6.16 6.45
N ILE A 36 3.82 5.28 5.54
CA ILE A 36 3.32 3.93 5.85
C ILE A 36 4.04 2.88 5.01
N ARG A 37 4.07 1.64 5.48
CA ARG A 37 4.43 0.46 4.70
C ARG A 37 3.31 -0.58 4.78
N ILE A 38 3.15 -1.34 3.70
CA ILE A 38 2.27 -2.51 3.68
C ILE A 38 3.16 -3.72 3.95
N VAL A 39 2.73 -4.60 4.84
CA VAL A 39 3.39 -5.90 5.08
C VAL A 39 2.46 -6.98 4.58
N ILE A 40 2.95 -7.82 3.68
CA ILE A 40 2.17 -8.90 3.05
C ILE A 40 2.48 -10.22 3.75
N HIS A 41 1.43 -10.94 4.13
CA HIS A 41 1.53 -12.22 4.85
C HIS A 41 1.00 -13.37 3.98
N PRO A 42 1.62 -14.56 4.06
CA PRO A 42 1.15 -15.76 3.37
C PRO A 42 -0.24 -16.22 3.86
N PRO A 43 -0.92 -17.11 3.12
CA PRO A 43 -0.47 -17.76 1.89
C PRO A 43 -0.53 -16.82 0.66
N TYR A 44 0.44 -16.90 -0.25
CA TYR A 44 0.60 -15.92 -1.34
C TYR A 44 -0.35 -16.10 -2.53
N ASP A 45 -1.13 -17.17 -2.57
CA ASP A 45 -2.27 -17.31 -3.50
C ASP A 45 -3.49 -16.49 -3.04
N THR A 46 -3.59 -16.23 -1.74
CA THR A 46 -4.66 -15.48 -1.07
C THR A 46 -4.07 -14.64 0.08
N PRO A 47 -3.15 -13.69 -0.23
CA PRO A 47 -2.37 -13.02 0.79
C PRO A 47 -3.25 -12.16 1.69
N THR A 48 -2.76 -11.92 2.91
CA THR A 48 -3.31 -10.91 3.82
C THR A 48 -2.29 -9.79 4.01
N PHE A 49 -2.68 -8.70 4.68
CA PHE A 49 -1.78 -7.57 4.89
C PHE A 49 -1.99 -6.90 6.24
N SER A 50 -0.95 -6.19 6.69
CA SER A 50 -1.02 -5.18 7.75
C SER A 50 -0.44 -3.85 7.25
N ILE A 51 -0.85 -2.75 7.89
CA ILE A 51 -0.29 -1.41 7.64
C ILE A 51 0.58 -1.03 8.84
N GLU A 52 1.80 -0.59 8.57
CA GLU A 52 2.72 -0.13 9.60
C GLU A 52 3.18 1.30 9.29
N LEU A 53 3.55 2.03 10.33
CA LEU A 53 4.02 3.41 10.24
C LEU A 53 5.54 3.42 10.20
N MET A 54 6.10 4.30 9.38
CA MET A 54 7.55 4.38 9.23
C MET A 54 8.23 4.88 10.52
N ASP A 55 9.36 4.28 10.87
CA ASP A 55 10.05 4.52 12.15
C ASP A 55 10.62 5.94 12.28
N TRP A 56 10.88 6.61 11.16
CA TRP A 56 11.41 7.98 11.15
C TRP A 56 10.38 9.04 11.58
N LEU A 57 9.09 8.68 11.65
CA LEU A 57 8.04 9.61 12.09
C LEU A 57 8.23 9.96 13.57
N SER A 58 8.22 11.26 13.86
CA SER A 58 8.12 11.76 15.25
C SER A 58 6.81 11.29 15.90
N GLU A 59 6.75 11.36 17.24
CA GLU A 59 5.56 10.97 18.00
C GLU A 59 4.31 11.77 17.58
N GLU A 60 4.44 13.08 17.37
CA GLU A 60 3.34 13.94 16.91
C GLU A 60 2.86 13.55 15.50
N GLN A 61 3.79 13.35 14.56
CA GLN A 61 3.43 12.92 13.21
C GLN A 61 2.78 11.54 13.22
N ARG A 62 3.32 10.60 14.00
CA ARG A 62 2.76 9.26 14.18
C ARG A 62 1.32 9.33 14.69
N ALA A 63 1.04 10.16 15.69
CA ALA A 63 -0.30 10.35 16.23
C ALA A 63 -1.29 10.84 15.16
N VAL A 64 -0.90 11.84 14.36
CA VAL A 64 -1.77 12.37 13.29
C VAL A 64 -1.98 11.34 12.17
N VAL A 65 -0.96 10.59 11.78
CA VAL A 65 -1.11 9.53 10.76
C VAL A 65 -1.99 8.40 11.29
N GLN A 66 -1.83 7.99 12.55
CA GLN A 66 -2.70 6.99 13.20
C GLN A 66 -4.16 7.43 13.21
N ALA A 67 -4.42 8.66 13.66
CA ALA A 67 -5.76 9.22 13.63
C ALA A 67 -6.29 9.24 12.20
N HIS A 68 -5.49 9.66 11.22
CA HIS A 68 -5.90 9.68 9.81
C HIS A 68 -6.28 8.30 9.26
N ILE A 69 -5.47 7.27 9.55
CA ILE A 69 -5.72 5.88 9.14
C ILE A 69 -7.02 5.36 9.76
N ARG A 70 -7.18 5.57 11.07
CA ARG A 70 -8.35 5.14 11.85
C ARG A 70 -9.61 5.84 11.38
N GLU A 71 -9.58 7.17 11.32
CA GLU A 71 -10.77 7.97 11.03
C GLU A 71 -11.28 7.78 9.61
N LEU A 72 -10.39 7.49 8.64
CA LEU A 72 -10.78 7.20 7.26
C LEU A 72 -10.98 5.70 6.98
N ALA A 73 -10.85 4.83 7.99
CA ALA A 73 -10.89 3.38 7.87
C ALA A 73 -10.01 2.89 6.70
N ILE A 74 -8.76 3.37 6.65
CA ILE A 74 -7.87 3.15 5.50
C ILE A 74 -7.64 1.67 5.24
N GLU A 75 -7.47 0.85 6.28
CA GLU A 75 -7.31 -0.60 6.14
C GLU A 75 -8.48 -1.24 5.39
N ARG A 76 -9.71 -0.96 5.82
CA ARG A 76 -10.93 -1.46 5.16
C ARG A 76 -11.02 -1.01 3.70
N ARG A 77 -10.63 0.23 3.42
CA ARG A 77 -10.65 0.78 2.06
C ARG A 77 -9.58 0.19 1.17
N PHE A 78 -8.38 -0.02 1.72
CA PHE A 78 -7.25 -0.62 1.04
C PHE A 78 -7.50 -2.11 0.77
N ALA A 79 -8.22 -2.83 1.63
CA ALA A 79 -8.49 -4.26 1.44
C ALA A 79 -9.13 -4.60 0.08
N GLY A 80 -10.06 -3.77 -0.40
CA GLY A 80 -10.65 -3.95 -1.74
C GLY A 80 -9.65 -3.76 -2.87
N PHE A 81 -8.79 -2.74 -2.76
CA PHE A 81 -7.69 -2.49 -3.69
C PHE A 81 -6.66 -3.63 -3.65
N PHE A 82 -6.20 -4.00 -2.45
CA PHE A 82 -5.22 -5.05 -2.19
C PHE A 82 -5.62 -6.39 -2.80
N LYS A 83 -6.88 -6.80 -2.62
CA LYS A 83 -7.40 -8.02 -3.26
C LYS A 83 -7.31 -7.95 -4.78
N GLY A 84 -7.69 -6.82 -5.36
CA GLY A 84 -7.61 -6.58 -6.79
C GLY A 84 -6.18 -6.66 -7.32
N GLU A 85 -5.25 -5.99 -6.63
CA GLU A 85 -3.85 -5.93 -7.01
C GLU A 85 -3.14 -7.28 -6.84
N SER A 86 -3.48 -8.02 -5.78
CA SER A 86 -2.98 -9.39 -5.56
C SER A 86 -3.38 -10.35 -6.67
N MET A 87 -4.62 -10.28 -7.15
CA MET A 87 -5.01 -11.06 -8.33
C MET A 87 -4.27 -10.61 -9.60
N ARG A 88 -4.03 -9.30 -9.77
CA ARG A 88 -3.33 -8.77 -10.94
C ARG A 88 -1.87 -9.23 -10.96
N ILE A 89 -1.15 -9.16 -9.84
CA ILE A 89 0.26 -9.54 -9.82
C ILE A 89 0.46 -11.01 -10.12
N LEU A 90 -0.43 -11.90 -9.65
CA LEU A 90 -0.39 -13.32 -10.00
C LEU A 90 -0.59 -13.54 -11.52
N LYS A 91 -1.50 -12.78 -12.15
CA LYS A 91 -1.69 -12.80 -13.62
C LYS A 91 -0.47 -12.28 -14.36
N HIS A 92 0.15 -11.22 -13.86
CA HIS A 92 1.37 -10.67 -14.44
C HIS A 92 2.53 -11.66 -14.30
N ALA A 93 2.68 -12.31 -13.14
CA ALA A 93 3.70 -13.32 -12.92
C ALA A 93 3.59 -14.48 -13.91
N ALA A 94 2.38 -15.00 -14.14
CA ALA A 94 2.14 -16.04 -15.15
C ALA A 94 2.63 -15.63 -16.55
N LYS A 95 2.42 -14.36 -16.94
CA LYS A 95 2.87 -13.82 -18.24
C LYS A 95 4.37 -13.57 -18.29
N ILE A 96 4.93 -13.00 -17.23
CA ILE A 96 6.37 -12.67 -17.12
C ILE A 96 7.20 -13.95 -17.17
N ARG A 97 6.78 -15.02 -16.49
CA ARG A 97 7.45 -16.35 -16.53
C ARG A 97 7.56 -16.96 -17.93
N LEU A 98 6.70 -16.55 -18.87
CA LEU A 98 6.72 -16.99 -20.27
C LEU A 98 7.49 -16.03 -21.19
N SER A 99 8.07 -14.98 -20.62
CA SER A 99 8.79 -13.93 -21.32
C SER A 99 10.29 -13.98 -20.99
N ASN A 100 11.07 -13.08 -21.58
CA ASN A 100 12.50 -12.91 -21.27
C ASN A 100 12.76 -11.88 -20.16
N GLN A 101 11.75 -11.50 -19.36
CA GLN A 101 11.87 -10.54 -18.26
C GLN A 101 11.88 -11.26 -16.92
N THR A 102 12.54 -10.67 -15.91
CA THR A 102 12.41 -11.13 -14.53
C THR A 102 11.19 -10.50 -13.85
N ILE A 103 10.70 -11.15 -12.78
CA ILE A 103 9.59 -10.63 -11.98
C ILE A 103 10.01 -9.31 -11.34
N GLU A 104 11.20 -9.29 -10.74
CA GLU A 104 11.79 -8.18 -10.00
C GLU A 104 11.94 -6.94 -10.89
N GLU A 105 12.53 -7.06 -12.08
CA GLU A 105 12.66 -5.94 -13.03
C GLU A 105 11.29 -5.38 -13.45
N SER A 106 10.33 -6.28 -13.70
CA SER A 106 8.98 -5.88 -14.09
C SER A 106 8.25 -5.13 -12.96
N LEU A 107 8.38 -5.60 -11.72
CA LEU A 107 7.79 -4.97 -10.55
C LEU A 107 8.46 -3.64 -10.19
N GLU A 108 9.77 -3.50 -10.39
CA GLU A 108 10.47 -2.22 -10.23
C GLU A 108 9.97 -1.17 -11.23
N ILE A 109 9.71 -1.57 -12.47
CA ILE A 109 9.07 -0.70 -13.47
C ILE A 109 7.67 -0.29 -12.98
N PHE A 110 6.84 -1.23 -12.51
CA PHE A 110 5.50 -0.89 -12.01
C PHE A 110 5.54 0.02 -10.78
N ARG A 111 6.47 -0.22 -9.84
CA ARG A 111 6.67 0.61 -8.64
C ARG A 111 7.06 2.03 -9.02
N SER A 112 8.02 2.20 -9.94
CA SER A 112 8.52 3.52 -10.36
C SER A 112 7.48 4.34 -11.11
N LEU A 113 6.61 3.71 -11.92
CA LEU A 113 5.48 4.38 -12.58
C LEU A 113 4.45 4.97 -11.61
N HIS A 114 4.48 4.56 -10.34
CA HIS A 114 3.55 5.00 -9.31
C HIS A 114 4.21 5.82 -8.19
N GLU A 115 5.52 6.12 -8.30
CA GLU A 115 6.23 7.03 -7.38
C GLU A 115 5.67 8.46 -7.44
N ASP A 116 5.29 8.90 -8.64
CA ASP A 116 4.72 10.23 -8.86
C ASP A 116 3.17 10.20 -8.79
N PRO A 117 2.53 11.19 -8.14
CA PRO A 117 3.13 12.36 -7.48
C PRO A 117 3.51 12.13 -6.01
N THR A 118 3.40 10.89 -5.50
CA THR A 118 3.68 10.61 -4.08
C THR A 118 4.03 9.14 -3.84
N LEU A 119 5.02 8.93 -2.96
CA LEU A 119 5.42 7.63 -2.44
C LEU A 119 4.34 6.96 -1.57
N ASN A 120 3.27 7.67 -1.22
CA ASN A 120 2.16 7.15 -0.41
C ASN A 120 0.96 6.72 -1.27
N SER A 121 1.14 6.58 -2.59
CA SER A 121 0.11 6.03 -3.48
C SER A 121 -0.10 4.53 -3.19
N TRP A 122 -1.35 4.05 -3.32
CA TRP A 122 -1.67 2.66 -3.00
C TRP A 122 -0.89 1.66 -3.88
N GLN A 123 -0.73 1.97 -5.16
CA GLN A 123 0.03 1.15 -6.10
C GLN A 123 1.51 1.10 -5.72
N HIS A 124 2.14 2.26 -5.46
CA HIS A 124 3.54 2.30 -5.07
C HIS A 124 3.80 1.50 -3.80
N LEU A 125 2.97 1.72 -2.77
CA LEU A 125 3.05 1.00 -1.51
C LEU A 125 2.87 -0.50 -1.67
N TYR A 126 1.96 -0.93 -2.55
CA TYR A 126 1.75 -2.34 -2.84
C TYR A 126 2.96 -2.97 -3.54
N TYR A 127 3.43 -2.40 -4.66
CA TYR A 127 4.57 -2.95 -5.39
C TYR A 127 5.85 -2.97 -4.54
N ARG A 128 6.08 -1.90 -3.77
CA ARG A 128 7.16 -1.87 -2.79
C ARG A 128 7.04 -2.99 -1.76
N ALA A 129 5.85 -3.23 -1.22
CA ALA A 129 5.63 -4.31 -0.25
C ALA A 129 5.86 -5.72 -0.83
N VAL A 130 5.62 -5.92 -2.13
CA VAL A 130 5.97 -7.17 -2.80
C VAL A 130 7.48 -7.29 -2.97
N LEU A 131 8.14 -6.23 -3.44
CA LEU A 131 9.59 -6.19 -3.63
C LEU A 131 10.37 -6.34 -2.32
N ASP A 132 9.84 -5.81 -1.22
CA ASP A 132 10.40 -5.93 0.13
C ASP A 132 10.08 -7.30 0.79
N ASN A 133 9.41 -8.23 0.08
CA ASN A 133 9.01 -9.54 0.58
C ASN A 133 9.64 -10.69 -0.24
N PRO A 134 10.83 -11.18 0.17
CA PRO A 134 11.56 -12.21 -0.56
C PRO A 134 10.76 -13.50 -0.80
N ASP A 135 10.00 -13.94 0.20
CA ASP A 135 9.20 -15.16 0.13
C ASP A 135 8.04 -15.02 -0.88
N MET A 136 7.43 -13.84 -0.97
CA MET A 136 6.42 -13.55 -2.00
C MET A 136 7.04 -13.50 -3.39
N LEU A 137 8.23 -12.90 -3.54
CA LEU A 137 8.95 -12.87 -4.82
C LEU A 137 9.29 -14.29 -5.28
N GLU A 138 9.83 -15.13 -4.40
CA GLU A 138 10.12 -16.55 -4.72
C GLU A 138 8.86 -17.28 -5.19
N TYR A 139 7.73 -17.08 -4.49
CA TYR A 139 6.46 -17.62 -4.90
C TYR A 139 6.00 -17.09 -6.28
N LEU A 140 6.19 -15.81 -6.58
CA LEU A 140 5.86 -15.23 -7.89
C LEU A 140 6.79 -15.70 -9.01
N VAL A 141 8.05 -16.04 -8.72
CA VAL A 141 9.01 -16.56 -9.70
C VAL A 141 8.74 -18.03 -10.02
N GLY A 142 8.58 -18.89 -9.01
CA GLY A 142 8.57 -20.34 -9.20
C GLY A 142 7.39 -21.10 -8.58
N GLY A 143 6.59 -20.46 -7.71
CA GLY A 143 5.48 -21.09 -7.01
C GLY A 143 4.33 -21.56 -7.93
N ILE A 144 3.49 -22.48 -7.44
CA ILE A 144 2.30 -22.95 -8.16
C ILE A 144 1.24 -21.86 -8.12
N LEU A 145 1.01 -21.20 -9.26
CA LEU A 145 -0.01 -20.16 -9.37
C LEU A 145 -1.41 -20.79 -9.48
N PRO A 146 -2.47 -20.18 -8.93
CA PRO A 146 -3.83 -20.68 -9.05
C PRO A 146 -4.32 -20.80 -10.50
N ASP A 147 -5.01 -21.89 -10.84
CA ASP A 147 -5.49 -22.17 -12.22
C ASP A 147 -6.41 -21.07 -12.79
N ARG A 148 -7.11 -20.32 -11.93
CA ARG A 148 -8.09 -19.27 -12.32
C ARG A 148 -7.45 -17.97 -12.82
N ILE A 149 -6.15 -17.99 -13.08
CA ILE A 149 -5.32 -16.83 -13.37
C ILE A 149 -4.83 -16.85 -14.83
N ALA A 150 -4.82 -18.02 -15.47
CA ALA A 150 -4.51 -18.21 -16.89
C ALA A 150 -5.64 -17.75 -17.83
#